data_AF-A0A7C1YZS1-F1
#
_entry.id   AF-A0A7C1YZS1-F1
#
_cell.length_a   1.000
_cell.length_b   1.000
_cell.length_c   1.000
_cell.angle_alpha   90.00
_cell.angle_beta   90.00
_cell.angle_gamma   90.00
#
_symmetry.space_group_name_H-M   'P 1'
#
loop_
_entity.id
_entity.type
_entity.pdbx_description
1 polymer ?
#
loop_
_entity_poly.entity_id
_entity_poly.type
_entity_poly.pdbx_seq_one_letter_code
_entity_poly.pdbx_strand_id
1 'polypeptide(L)' 'MVKVKNPEEITELITSGSYDRKRVFSIIAHIDHGKTTATDFLLRRAGLMRPEDAGQLQMTDSDEEEQARGITIF' A
#
# COMPACT_ATOMS: atom_id res chain seq x y z
N MET A 1 14.52 1.81 -7.91
CA MET A 1 14.31 3.26 -8.05
C MET A 1 12.95 3.45 -8.70
N VAL A 2 12.10 4.28 -8.11
CA VAL A 2 10.73 4.52 -8.59
C VAL A 2 10.80 5.27 -9.91
N LYS A 3 10.21 4.70 -10.96
CA LYS A 3 10.30 5.24 -12.31
C LYS A 3 9.19 6.24 -12.64
N VAL A 4 8.05 6.14 -11.97
CA VAL A 4 6.83 6.90 -12.25
C VAL A 4 6.31 7.49 -10.94
N LYS A 5 6.08 8.81 -10.91
CA LYS A 5 5.58 9.52 -9.72
C LYS A 5 4.33 10.37 -10.01
N ASN A 6 3.98 10.56 -11.27
CA ASN A 6 2.81 11.35 -11.65
C ASN A 6 1.53 10.48 -11.51
N PRO A 7 0.51 10.89 -10.73
CA PRO A 7 -0.79 10.22 -10.67
C PRO A 7 -1.46 9.96 -12.02
N GLU A 8 -1.35 10.87 -12.98
CA GLU A 8 -1.94 10.69 -14.31
C GLU A 8 -1.26 9.54 -15.07
N GLU A 9 0.08 9.47 -15.00
CA GLU A 9 0.87 8.41 -15.64
C GLU A 9 0.63 7.03 -14.99
N ILE A 10 0.46 7.01 -13.66
CA ILE A 10 0.07 5.78 -12.93
C ILE A 10 -1.30 5.30 -13.41
N THR A 11 -2.26 6.21 -13.54
CA THR A 11 -3.62 5.90 -13.98
C THR A 11 -3.62 5.34 -15.40
N GLU A 12 -2.88 5.96 -16.31
CA GLU A 12 -2.73 5.48 -17.68
C GLU A 12 -2.10 4.07 -17.69
N LEU A 13 -1.04 3.83 -16.92
CA LEU A 13 -0.37 2.52 -16.85
C LEU A 13 -1.30 1.41 -16.33
N ILE A 14 -2.13 1.72 -15.32
CA ILE A 14 -3.09 0.78 -14.74
C ILE A 14 -4.25 0.49 -15.70
N THR A 15 -4.76 1.51 -16.41
CA THR A 15 -5.96 1.38 -17.24
C THR A 15 -5.66 0.86 -18.66
N SER A 16 -4.59 1.34 -19.30
CA SER A 16 -4.25 0.99 -20.69
C SER A 16 -3.33 -0.23 -20.82
N GLY A 17 -2.59 -0.59 -19.77
CA GLY A 17 -1.62 -1.68 -19.82
C GLY A 17 -2.29 -3.04 -19.99
N SER A 18 -1.65 -3.94 -20.75
CA SER A 18 -2.06 -5.33 -20.86
C SER A 18 -2.00 -6.09 -19.52
N TYR A 19 -2.93 -7.02 -19.31
CA TYR A 19 -3.11 -7.76 -18.04
C TYR A 19 -1.97 -8.72 -17.71
N ASP A 20 -1.23 -9.23 -18.70
CA ASP A 20 -0.06 -10.10 -18.51
C ASP A 20 1.06 -9.44 -17.68
N ARG A 21 1.11 -8.10 -17.68
CA ARG A 21 2.05 -7.30 -16.90
C ARG A 21 1.52 -6.86 -15.53
N LYS A 22 0.27 -7.18 -15.20
CA LYS A 22 -0.37 -6.83 -13.92
C LYS A 22 -0.28 -8.02 -12.96
N ARG A 23 -0.04 -7.75 -11.68
CA ARG A 23 -0.10 -8.74 -10.60
C ARG A 23 -1.09 -8.24 -9.58
N VAL A 24 -2.29 -8.82 -9.59
CA VAL A 24 -3.36 -8.51 -8.65
C VAL A 24 -3.29 -9.56 -7.55
N PHE A 25 -3.07 -9.10 -6.32
CA PHE A 25 -2.98 -9.96 -5.15
C PHE A 25 -3.49 -9.20 -3.91
N SER A 26 -3.77 -9.94 -2.85
CA SER A 26 -4.10 -9.39 -1.54
C SER A 26 -3.14 -9.92 -0.48
N ILE A 27 -3.06 -9.23 0.66
CA ILE A 27 -2.30 -9.68 1.83
C ILE A 27 -3.30 -10.15 2.88
N ILE A 28 -3.19 -11.42 3.26
CA ILE A 28 -4.01 -12.05 4.29
C ILE A 28 -3.06 -12.43 5.43
N ALA A 29 -3.40 -12.03 6.65
CA ALA A 29 -2.63 -12.35 7.84
C ALA A 29 -3.58 -12.52 9.04
N HIS A 30 -3.09 -13.19 10.08
CA HIS A 30 -3.75 -13.17 11.38
C HIS A 30 -3.61 -11.78 12.04
N ILE A 31 -4.42 -11.50 13.05
CA ILE A 31 -4.29 -10.28 13.86
C ILE A 31 -2.88 -10.20 14.45
N ASP A 32 -2.33 -8.98 14.54
CA ASP A 32 -0.98 -8.68 15.03
C ASP A 32 0.20 -9.33 14.26
N HIS A 33 -0.03 -9.85 13.05
CA HIS A 33 1.03 -10.40 12.19
C HIS A 33 1.64 -9.36 11.22
N GLY A 34 1.40 -8.07 11.46
CA GLY A 34 2.06 -6.99 10.73
C GLY A 34 1.59 -6.82 9.28
N LYS A 35 0.33 -7.14 8.97
CA LYS A 35 -0.27 -6.90 7.63
C LYS A 35 -0.09 -5.44 7.20
N THR A 36 -0.51 -4.49 8.02
CA THR A 36 -0.43 -3.06 7.71
C THR A 36 1.02 -2.60 7.53
N THR A 37 1.93 -3.01 8.42
CA THR A 37 3.36 -2.68 8.32
C THR A 37 4.00 -3.25 7.05
N ALA A 38 3.63 -4.47 6.65
CA ALA A 38 4.09 -5.06 5.39
C ALA A 38 3.60 -4.26 4.17
N THR A 39 2.35 -3.78 4.20
CA THR A 39 1.80 -2.92 3.14
C THR A 39 2.53 -1.58 3.04
N ASP A 40 2.79 -0.91 4.16
CA ASP A 40 3.58 0.33 4.21
C ASP A 40 4.99 0.12 3.62
N PHE A 41 5.63 -1.02 3.92
CA PHE A 41 6.92 -1.37 3.33
C PHE A 41 6.84 -1.47 1.79
N LEU A 42 5.78 -2.07 1.25
CA LEU A 42 5.57 -2.17 -0.20
C LEU A 42 5.34 -0.80 -0.84
N LEU A 43 4.53 0.06 -0.20
CA LEU A 43 4.28 1.43 -0.66
C LEU A 43 5.57 2.26 -0.67
N ARG A 44 6.37 2.16 0.40
CA ARG A 44 7.70 2.79 0.49
C ARG A 44 8.64 2.25 -0.59
N ARG A 45 8.64 0.94 -0.83
CA ARG A 45 9.49 0.31 -1.86
C ARG A 45 9.08 0.73 -3.28
N ALA A 46 7.79 0.92 -3.50
CA ALA A 46 7.22 1.53 -4.71
C ALA A 46 7.42 3.07 -4.75
N GLY A 47 7.94 3.64 -3.66
CA GLY A 47 8.12 5.08 -3.35
C GLY A 47 6.89 5.93 -3.61
N LEU A 48 5.75 5.36 -3.21
CA LEU A 48 4.47 6.03 -3.01
C LEU A 48 4.35 6.56 -1.56
N MET A 49 5.31 6.25 -0.70
CA MET A 49 5.35 6.64 0.71
C MET A 49 6.75 7.12 1.09
N ARG A 50 6.84 8.16 1.93
CA ARG A 50 8.11 8.65 2.44
C ARG A 50 8.73 7.62 3.40
N PRO A 51 10.06 7.44 3.39
CA PRO A 51 10.70 6.45 4.26
C PRO A 51 10.40 6.62 5.74
N GLU A 52 10.22 7.86 6.18
CA GLU A 52 9.97 8.22 7.58
C GLU A 52 8.57 7.84 8.05
N ASP A 53 7.60 7.73 7.14
CA ASP A 53 6.20 7.43 7.45
C ASP A 53 5.92 5.92 7.52
N ALA A 54 6.82 5.09 6.98
CA ALA A 54 6.57 3.67 6.80
C ALA A 54 6.51 2.91 8.13
N GLY A 55 5.36 2.27 8.39
CA GLY A 55 5.09 1.55 9.63
C GLY A 55 4.64 2.45 10.78
N GLN A 56 4.58 3.77 10.57
CA GLN A 56 4.03 4.74 11.54
C GLN A 56 2.66 5.26 11.09
N LEU A 57 2.52 5.60 9.81
CA LEU A 57 1.28 6.15 9.28
C LEU A 57 0.19 5.08 9.14
N GLN A 58 0.59 3.81 8.93
CA GLN A 58 -0.37 2.71 8.75
C GLN A 58 -1.39 3.07 7.67
N MET A 59 -0.90 3.48 6.49
CA MET A 59 -1.67 4.29 5.53
C MET A 59 -2.96 3.62 5.04
N THR A 60 -3.04 2.28 5.12
CA THR A 60 -4.23 1.53 4.72
C THR A 60 -5.29 1.39 5.80
N ASP A 61 -4.95 1.66 7.06
CA ASP A 61 -5.89 1.69 8.18
C ASP A 61 -6.46 3.12 8.26
N SER A 62 -7.36 3.47 7.34
CA SER A 62 -7.81 4.86 7.18
C SER A 62 -8.89 5.31 8.16
N ASP A 63 -9.54 4.35 8.82
CA ASP A 63 -10.57 4.62 9.83
C ASP A 63 -9.95 4.88 11.22
N GLU A 64 -10.56 5.78 12.00
CA GLU A 64 -10.05 6.11 13.34
C GLU A 64 -10.08 4.90 14.29
N GLU A 65 -11.06 4.00 14.16
CA GLU A 65 -11.17 2.79 14.97
C GLU A 65 -10.05 1.79 14.64
N GLU A 66 -9.69 1.67 13.35
CA GLU A 66 -8.60 0.83 12.86
C GLU A 66 -7.26 1.28 13.46
N GLN A 67 -6.96 2.58 13.36
CA GLN A 67 -5.74 3.19 13.92
C GLN A 67 -5.66 3.06 15.44
N ALA A 68 -6.77 3.33 16.15
CA ALA A 68 -6.80 3.26 17.60
C ALA A 68 -6.55 1.82 18.12
N ARG A 69 -6.92 0.81 17.33
CA ARG A 69 -6.82 -0.61 17.71
C ARG A 69 -5.65 -1.33 17.07
N GLY A 70 -4.98 -0.74 16.07
CA GLY A 70 -3.92 -1.39 15.30
C GLY A 70 -4.40 -2.59 14.49
N ILE A 71 -5.63 -2.55 13.99
CA ILE A 71 -6.25 -3.62 13.20
C ILE A 71 -6.76 -3.09 11.87
N THR A 72 -6.91 -3.97 10.87
CA THR A 72 -7.61 -3.65 9.61
C THR A 72 -8.98 -4.33 9.61
N ILE A 73 -10.05 -3.57 9.40
CA ILE A 73 -11.45 -4.05 9.47
C ILE A 73 -12.06 -4.17 8.06
N PHE A 74 -11.80 -3.21 7.17
CA PHE A 74 -12.46 -3.13 5.86
C PHE A 74 -11.52 -3.36 4.65
#